data_AF-A8XB84-F1
#
_entry.id   AF-A8XB84-F1
#
_cell.length_a   1.000
_cell.length_b   1.000
_cell.length_c   1.000
_cell.angle_alpha   90.00
_cell.angle_beta   90.00
_cell.angle_gamma   90.00
#
_symmetry.space_group_name_H-M   'P 1'
#
loop_
_entity.id
_entity.type
_entity.pdbx_description
1 polymer ?
#
loop_
_entity_poly.entity_id
_entity_poly.type
_entity_poly.pdbx_seq_one_letter_code
_entity_poly.pdbx_strand_id
1 'polypeptide(L)'
;MVSCLLVIIFLFYLTEITNPLFYFLFSCASMFNYKYSVPVIGFIGFVLNLFLFIRFSTSSKKPFSSFHRLCLFKTIPNLIISAVFAFWTSAISILGATYAHIPRIENIIISQAVSGFPYFLAPLIQVCMSVNRFFVIFFPFSNSQPGRLPFTNLALTFCLLLSHIPLLLSALTDCYLVYDPELWIFLPERLEECGHAMDRLTFLTVGILSFLSNGFNLIIFAKLLKDKMVGINEEQKLKRRKKWQKMYIQSVLQDFIQLIDIANYNFTSKLMDTELWSFIFCSLSFAMVYALDGAVMVYFNIDWSFCCIDPKKSSVFVSGAQNPSFSVYVIKTEHNITMKSGKTTAVILNTKLEPFVYIDQPFKTSYVTGIQQSKDAVVNFKWGIPAYNWQSVDTNNTFFKNPMDLKNDTYTGLMFLMLINNENLSFQPKLKFSRFFDHIEPLQIGFEYWYIMANGSITMQIENKFITDQNYSTTAATTTGLIVNELLFYPHIVTFQPDYTRSGFAGLLVSAFPENELWFTMSYDSSYTTIDFNGTSSIEDRSWAPEQARMLTINSTNQVAGVFYCQYFSYAGDLLPMTSTSSPTTSMRGSTGMTTNTTIVSTTTVGTTTSGACFMSLWVLFVSVVYIIF
;
A
#
# COMPACT_ATOMS: atom_id res chain seq x y z
N MET A 1 22.86 -3.39 -29.98
CA MET A 1 22.02 -3.49 -28.75
C MET A 1 21.51 -2.14 -28.23
N VAL A 2 22.05 -0.98 -28.65
CA VAL A 2 21.48 0.35 -28.34
C VAL A 2 20.26 0.68 -29.21
N SER A 3 20.13 0.10 -30.41
CA SER A 3 18.97 0.30 -31.29
C SER A 3 17.65 -0.32 -30.81
N CYS A 4 17.65 -1.50 -30.17
CA CYS A 4 16.38 -2.15 -29.83
C CYS A 4 15.65 -1.49 -28.65
N LEU A 5 16.38 -0.87 -27.72
CA LEU A 5 15.76 -0.14 -26.60
C LEU A 5 15.20 1.22 -27.05
N LEU A 6 15.90 1.89 -27.98
CA LEU A 6 15.41 3.10 -28.65
C LEU A 6 14.18 2.81 -29.52
N VAL A 7 14.14 1.69 -30.24
CA VAL A 7 12.98 1.28 -31.05
C VAL A 7 11.78 0.90 -30.17
N ILE A 8 11.98 0.28 -29.00
CA ILE A 8 10.87 0.00 -28.06
C ILE A 8 10.33 1.28 -27.44
N ILE A 9 11.20 2.22 -27.06
CA ILE A 9 10.77 3.53 -26.52
C ILE A 9 10.09 4.39 -27.61
N PHE A 10 10.60 4.36 -28.85
CA PHE A 10 10.02 5.08 -29.99
C PHE A 10 8.72 4.45 -30.52
N LEU A 11 8.57 3.11 -30.46
CA LEU A 11 7.32 2.42 -30.75
C LEU A 11 6.26 2.65 -29.66
N PHE A 12 6.67 2.74 -28.37
CA PHE A 12 5.79 3.15 -27.27
C PHE A 12 5.33 4.61 -27.45
N TYR A 13 6.21 5.47 -27.99
CA TYR A 13 5.94 6.87 -28.30
C TYR A 13 4.95 7.05 -29.49
N LEU A 14 4.93 6.13 -30.46
CA LEU A 14 4.03 6.18 -31.62
C LEU A 14 2.64 5.57 -31.36
N THR A 15 2.50 4.62 -30.42
CA THR A 15 1.23 3.97 -30.11
C THR A 15 0.28 4.79 -29.23
N GLU A 16 0.78 5.82 -28.52
CA GLU A 16 -0.01 6.69 -27.64
C GLU A 16 -0.70 7.87 -28.38
N ILE A 17 -0.39 8.11 -29.66
CA ILE A 17 -0.87 9.28 -30.43
C ILE A 17 -2.36 9.15 -30.90
N THR A 18 -3.02 8.01 -30.73
CA THR A 18 -4.38 7.77 -31.27
C THR A 18 -5.52 7.81 -30.24
N ASN A 19 -5.28 8.25 -29.01
CA ASN A 19 -6.29 8.22 -27.95
C ASN A 19 -7.27 9.43 -28.01
N PRO A 20 -8.60 9.25 -28.08
CA PRO A 20 -9.57 10.35 -28.07
C PRO A 20 -9.53 11.24 -26.81
N LEU A 21 -8.90 10.80 -25.72
CA LEU A 21 -8.67 11.61 -24.52
C LEU A 21 -7.55 12.66 -24.70
N PHE A 22 -6.58 12.40 -25.60
CA PHE A 22 -5.50 13.34 -25.95
C PHE A 22 -6.05 14.60 -26.63
N TYR A 23 -7.03 14.46 -27.53
CA TYR A 23 -7.72 15.60 -28.15
C TYR A 23 -8.55 16.40 -27.13
N PHE A 24 -9.13 15.74 -26.13
CA PHE A 24 -9.89 16.39 -25.06
C PHE A 24 -8.98 17.20 -24.12
N LEU A 25 -7.79 16.69 -23.80
CA LEU A 25 -6.85 17.34 -22.89
C LEU A 25 -5.94 18.37 -23.56
N PHE A 26 -5.61 18.21 -24.84
CA PHE A 26 -5.06 19.29 -25.66
C PHE A 26 -6.05 20.47 -25.73
N SER A 27 -7.36 20.17 -25.74
CA SER A 27 -8.42 21.16 -25.55
C SER A 27 -8.33 21.81 -24.15
N CYS A 28 -8.11 21.06 -23.07
CA CYS A 28 -7.97 21.61 -21.69
C CYS A 28 -6.67 22.38 -21.42
N ALA A 29 -5.52 21.98 -21.98
CA ALA A 29 -4.26 22.73 -21.89
C ALA A 29 -4.28 23.98 -22.78
N SER A 30 -5.05 23.96 -23.88
CA SER A 30 -5.43 25.19 -24.58
C SER A 30 -6.53 25.99 -23.87
N MET A 31 -7.21 25.41 -22.85
CA MET A 31 -8.11 26.16 -21.95
C MET A 31 -7.39 26.85 -20.78
N PHE A 32 -6.15 26.46 -20.41
CA PHE A 32 -5.35 27.15 -19.38
C PHE A 32 -4.20 27.95 -20.01
N ASN A 33 -4.05 29.21 -19.60
CA ASN A 33 -2.94 30.07 -20.03
C ASN A 33 -1.60 29.39 -19.64
N TYR A 34 -0.71 29.10 -20.59
CA TYR A 34 0.59 28.41 -20.37
C TYR A 34 1.43 29.04 -19.24
N LYS A 35 1.17 30.32 -18.95
CA LYS A 35 1.71 31.09 -17.81
C LYS A 35 1.46 30.46 -16.42
N TYR A 36 0.44 29.61 -16.27
CA TYR A 36 0.14 28.94 -14.99
C TYR A 36 0.82 27.57 -14.81
N SER A 37 1.41 27.00 -15.87
CA SER A 37 2.00 25.65 -15.85
C SER A 37 3.22 25.53 -14.92
N VAL A 38 4.21 26.42 -15.08
CA VAL A 38 5.43 26.47 -14.24
C VAL A 38 5.12 26.71 -12.76
N PRO A 39 4.24 27.65 -12.37
CA PRO A 39 3.81 27.82 -10.99
C PRO A 39 3.25 26.55 -10.34
N VAL A 40 2.36 25.86 -11.05
CA VAL A 40 1.72 24.64 -10.55
C VAL A 40 2.75 23.54 -10.32
N ILE A 41 3.63 23.31 -11.30
CA ILE A 41 4.68 22.29 -11.21
C ILE A 41 5.71 22.63 -10.13
N GLY A 42 6.13 23.90 -10.06
CA GLY A 42 7.03 24.39 -9.00
C GLY A 42 6.43 24.15 -7.62
N PHE A 43 5.15 24.46 -7.43
CA PHE A 43 4.45 24.25 -6.16
C PHE A 43 4.33 22.77 -5.79
N ILE A 44 3.98 21.90 -6.75
CA ILE A 44 3.97 20.44 -6.56
C ILE A 44 5.35 19.96 -6.12
N GLY A 45 6.40 20.37 -6.83
CA GLY A 45 7.78 20.02 -6.49
C GLY A 45 8.17 20.50 -5.09
N PHE A 46 7.77 21.72 -4.70
CA PHE A 46 8.04 22.28 -3.38
C PHE A 46 7.39 21.44 -2.28
N VAL A 47 6.10 21.11 -2.41
CA VAL A 47 5.36 20.32 -1.43
C VAL A 47 5.97 18.92 -1.27
N LEU A 48 6.26 18.23 -2.38
CA LEU A 48 6.84 16.88 -2.36
C LEU A 48 8.21 16.86 -1.66
N ASN A 49 9.08 17.80 -2.02
CA ASN A 49 10.43 17.87 -1.45
C ASN A 49 10.43 18.37 -0.01
N LEU A 50 9.50 19.27 0.37
CA LEU A 50 9.31 19.70 1.76
C LEU A 50 8.84 18.55 2.65
N PHE A 51 7.87 17.78 2.17
CA PHE A 51 7.40 16.58 2.85
C PHE A 51 8.55 15.59 3.09
N LEU A 52 9.36 15.31 2.06
CA LEU A 52 10.52 14.42 2.17
C LEU A 52 11.57 14.95 3.15
N PHE A 53 11.89 16.25 3.08
CA PHE A 53 12.87 16.88 3.98
C PHE A 53 12.44 16.75 5.45
N ILE A 54 11.19 17.08 5.76
CA ILE A 54 10.62 16.94 7.11
C ILE A 54 10.68 15.48 7.54
N ARG A 55 10.23 14.56 6.68
CA ARG A 55 10.16 13.13 7.00
C ARG A 55 11.52 12.52 7.25
N PHE A 56 12.52 12.86 6.44
CA PHE A 56 13.88 12.36 6.59
C PHE A 56 14.58 12.95 7.80
N SER A 57 14.32 14.23 8.12
CA SER A 57 14.87 14.91 9.30
C SER A 57 14.27 14.41 10.61
N THR A 58 12.97 14.11 10.63
CA THR A 58 12.22 13.67 11.84
C THR A 58 12.22 12.15 12.04
N SER A 59 12.86 11.37 11.17
CA SER A 59 12.88 9.91 11.29
C SER A 59 13.55 9.44 12.60
N SER A 60 12.80 8.69 13.42
CA SER A 60 13.23 8.16 14.72
C SER A 60 14.27 7.04 14.64
N LYS A 61 14.60 6.56 13.43
CA LYS A 61 15.59 5.50 13.18
C LYS A 61 17.02 6.07 13.26
N LYS A 62 17.50 6.37 14.47
CA LYS A 62 18.90 6.75 14.73
C LYS A 62 19.73 5.52 15.15
N PRO A 63 20.96 5.37 14.64
CA PRO A 63 21.69 6.29 13.76
C PRO A 63 21.22 6.24 12.30
N PHE A 64 21.20 7.40 11.63
CA PHE A 64 20.86 7.48 10.20
C PHE A 64 21.81 6.61 9.37
N SER A 65 21.26 5.78 8.49
CA SER A 65 22.07 5.09 7.49
C SER A 65 22.71 6.10 6.53
N SER A 66 23.89 5.77 5.99
CA SER A 66 24.59 6.59 4.99
C SER A 66 23.70 6.99 3.82
N PHE A 67 22.91 6.04 3.29
CA PHE A 67 21.99 6.30 2.19
C PHE A 67 20.89 7.31 2.58
N HIS A 68 20.31 7.17 3.78
CA HIS A 68 19.29 8.10 4.29
C HIS A 68 19.82 9.53 4.41
N ARG A 69 21.08 9.70 4.84
CA ARG A 69 21.73 11.02 4.87
C ARG A 69 21.87 11.62 3.48
N LEU A 70 22.29 10.83 2.49
CA LEU A 70 22.41 11.30 1.10
C LEU A 70 21.05 11.74 0.53
N CYS A 71 19.99 10.96 0.75
CA CYS A 71 18.64 11.35 0.31
C CYS A 71 18.14 12.63 1.01
N LEU A 72 18.42 12.81 2.31
CA LEU A 72 18.10 14.05 3.01
C LEU A 72 18.79 15.24 2.35
N PHE A 73 20.10 15.16 2.10
CA PHE A 73 20.84 16.26 1.46
C PHE A 73 20.38 16.50 0.01
N LYS A 74 19.89 15.48 -0.71
CA LYS A 74 19.32 15.64 -2.06
C LYS A 74 18.02 16.45 -2.07
N THR A 75 17.22 16.39 -0.99
CA THR A 75 15.98 17.18 -0.91
C THR A 75 16.22 18.69 -0.79
N ILE A 76 17.39 19.11 -0.30
CA ILE A 76 17.75 20.53 -0.15
C ILE A 76 17.78 21.27 -1.51
N PRO A 77 18.59 20.85 -2.50
CA PRO A 77 18.61 21.53 -3.79
C PRO A 77 17.26 21.48 -4.52
N ASN A 78 16.55 20.35 -4.43
CA ASN A 78 15.22 20.23 -5.03
C ASN A 78 14.21 21.22 -4.40
N LEU A 79 14.23 21.38 -3.07
CA LEU A 79 13.36 22.31 -2.37
C LEU A 79 13.63 23.75 -2.80
N ILE A 80 14.91 24.16 -2.88
CA ILE A 80 15.30 25.51 -3.27
C ILE A 80 14.84 25.80 -4.70
N ILE A 81 15.15 24.92 -5.65
CA ILE A 81 14.81 25.14 -7.06
C ILE A 81 13.29 25.15 -7.27
N SER A 82 12.57 24.19 -6.69
CA SER A 82 11.10 24.18 -6.76
C SER A 82 10.46 25.40 -6.09
N ALA A 83 11.04 25.93 -5.00
CA ALA A 83 10.55 27.15 -4.37
C ALA A 83 10.72 28.38 -5.28
N VAL A 84 11.84 28.52 -5.98
CA VAL A 84 12.05 29.63 -6.91
C VAL A 84 11.03 29.57 -8.05
N PHE A 85 10.79 28.39 -8.62
CA PHE A 85 9.74 28.23 -9.64
C PHE A 85 8.33 28.51 -9.09
N ALA A 86 8.02 28.03 -7.88
CA ALA A 86 6.70 28.19 -7.27
C ALA A 86 6.38 29.64 -6.89
N PHE A 87 7.38 30.39 -6.40
CA PHE A 87 7.13 31.67 -5.73
C PHE A 87 7.76 32.86 -6.45
N TRP A 88 8.96 32.74 -7.00
CA TRP A 88 9.64 33.87 -7.64
C TRP A 88 9.26 34.02 -9.11
N THR A 89 9.54 33.01 -9.94
CA THR A 89 9.20 33.08 -11.37
C THR A 89 7.70 33.31 -11.52
N SER A 90 6.90 32.57 -10.75
CA SER A 90 5.44 32.69 -10.71
C SER A 90 4.95 34.08 -10.35
N ALA A 91 5.47 34.70 -9.29
CA ALA A 91 5.02 36.03 -8.87
C ALA A 91 5.33 37.08 -9.94
N ILE A 92 6.54 37.07 -10.49
CA ILE A 92 6.99 38.04 -11.50
C ILE A 92 6.19 37.87 -12.79
N SER A 93 6.00 36.62 -13.21
CA SER A 93 5.20 36.23 -14.37
C SER A 93 3.72 36.62 -14.27
N ILE A 94 3.08 36.43 -13.11
CA ILE A 94 1.67 36.77 -12.88
C ILE A 94 1.48 38.28 -12.80
N LEU A 95 2.42 38.99 -12.19
CA LEU A 95 2.40 40.45 -12.10
C LEU A 95 2.71 41.14 -13.44
N GLY A 96 3.12 40.38 -14.47
CA GLY A 96 3.49 40.92 -15.78
C GLY A 96 4.67 41.89 -15.69
N ALA A 97 5.56 41.69 -14.71
CA ALA A 97 6.73 42.53 -14.54
C ALA A 97 7.69 42.32 -15.71
N THR A 98 8.17 43.40 -16.31
CA THR A 98 9.24 43.31 -17.33
C THR A 98 10.61 43.28 -16.65
N TYR A 99 11.65 42.92 -17.41
CA TYR A 99 13.02 42.83 -16.90
C TYR A 99 13.46 44.10 -16.15
N ALA A 100 13.09 45.28 -16.66
CA ALA A 100 13.43 46.57 -16.06
C ALA A 100 12.80 46.84 -14.67
N HIS A 101 11.70 46.15 -14.34
CA HIS A 101 11.02 46.29 -13.05
C HIS A 101 11.64 45.44 -11.95
N ILE A 102 12.51 44.48 -12.30
CA ILE A 102 13.13 43.57 -11.35
C ILE A 102 14.46 44.17 -10.89
N PRO A 103 14.66 44.42 -9.59
CA PRO A 103 15.95 44.83 -9.07
C PRO A 103 17.06 43.83 -9.45
N ARG A 104 18.16 44.36 -10.02
CA ARG A 104 19.24 43.54 -10.59
C ARG A 104 19.85 42.58 -9.57
N ILE A 105 20.13 43.06 -8.36
CA ILE A 105 20.83 42.28 -7.32
C ILE A 105 19.96 41.09 -6.88
N GLU A 106 18.67 41.32 -6.70
CA GLU A 106 17.67 40.32 -6.30
C GLU A 106 17.51 39.26 -7.41
N ASN A 107 17.44 39.69 -8.67
CA ASN A 107 17.37 38.78 -9.81
C ASN A 107 18.62 37.88 -9.88
N ILE A 108 19.81 38.45 -9.71
CA ILE A 108 21.06 37.69 -9.67
C ILE A 108 21.06 36.70 -8.51
N ILE A 109 20.77 37.14 -7.28
CA ILE A 109 20.80 36.28 -6.07
C ILE A 109 19.88 35.07 -6.26
N ILE A 110 18.65 35.29 -6.74
CA ILE A 110 17.65 34.23 -6.86
C ILE A 110 17.94 33.32 -8.05
N SER A 111 18.41 33.88 -9.18
CA SER A 111 18.84 33.09 -10.32
C SER A 111 20.05 32.21 -9.97
N GLN A 112 21.01 32.72 -9.21
CA GLN A 112 22.13 31.93 -8.69
C GLN A 112 21.69 30.86 -7.67
N ALA A 113 20.61 31.09 -6.92
CA ALA A 113 20.01 30.06 -6.07
C ALA A 113 19.38 28.91 -6.89
N VAL A 114 19.16 29.08 -8.19
CA VAL A 114 18.69 28.01 -9.07
C VAL A 114 19.83 27.40 -9.87
N SER A 115 20.65 28.20 -10.54
CA SER A 115 21.69 27.77 -11.48
C SER A 115 23.06 27.54 -10.86
N GLY A 116 23.27 28.03 -9.63
CA GLY A 116 24.52 27.89 -8.89
C GLY A 116 24.52 26.65 -8.00
N PHE A 117 24.71 26.86 -6.70
CA PHE A 117 24.93 25.79 -5.72
C PHE A 117 23.94 24.61 -5.82
N PRO A 118 22.61 24.82 -5.86
CA PRO A 118 21.65 23.71 -5.90
C PRO A 118 21.72 22.87 -7.19
N TYR A 119 21.96 23.50 -8.33
CA TYR A 119 22.03 22.84 -9.63
C TYR A 119 23.15 21.79 -9.67
N PHE A 120 24.32 22.12 -9.11
CA PHE A 120 25.47 21.22 -9.08
C PHE A 120 25.46 20.26 -7.90
N LEU A 121 24.90 20.67 -6.76
CA LEU A 121 24.82 19.81 -5.58
C LEU A 121 23.97 18.56 -5.84
N ALA A 122 22.85 18.70 -6.56
CA ALA A 122 21.95 17.58 -6.83
C ALA A 122 22.62 16.41 -7.59
N PRO A 123 23.26 16.61 -8.76
CA PRO A 123 24.00 15.56 -9.46
C PRO A 123 25.21 15.02 -8.69
N LEU A 124 25.92 15.84 -7.91
CA LEU A 124 27.02 15.39 -7.06
C LEU A 124 26.55 14.40 -6.00
N ILE A 125 25.45 14.72 -5.30
CA ILE A 125 24.85 13.80 -4.33
C ILE A 125 24.35 12.53 -5.02
N GLN A 126 23.84 12.64 -6.25
CA GLN A 126 23.38 11.50 -7.04
C GLN A 126 24.50 10.49 -7.31
N VAL A 127 25.68 10.97 -7.71
CA VAL A 127 26.88 10.11 -7.84
C VAL A 127 27.23 9.47 -6.50
N CYS A 128 27.20 10.23 -5.40
CA CYS A 128 27.45 9.67 -4.07
C CYS A 128 26.42 8.58 -3.68
N MET A 129 25.15 8.72 -4.06
CA MET A 129 24.13 7.69 -3.86
C MET A 129 24.46 6.40 -4.63
N SER A 130 24.86 6.51 -5.89
CA SER A 130 25.28 5.40 -6.74
C SER A 130 26.54 4.69 -6.19
N VAL A 131 27.55 5.46 -5.77
CA VAL A 131 28.79 4.94 -5.16
C VAL A 131 28.51 4.26 -3.82
N ASN A 132 27.70 4.87 -2.95
CA ASN A 132 27.33 4.26 -1.66
C ASN A 132 26.67 2.89 -1.87
N ARG A 133 25.84 2.73 -2.90
CA ARG A 133 25.21 1.44 -3.24
C ARG A 133 26.20 0.45 -3.80
N PHE A 134 27.10 0.88 -4.68
CA PHE A 134 28.18 0.04 -5.19
C PHE A 134 28.97 -0.57 -4.02
N PHE A 135 29.38 0.23 -3.04
CA PHE A 135 30.08 -0.28 -1.86
C PHE A 135 29.26 -1.26 -1.02
N VAL A 136 27.98 -0.96 -0.79
CA VAL A 136 27.09 -1.85 -0.01
C VAL A 136 26.88 -3.21 -0.69
N ILE A 137 26.83 -3.24 -2.02
CA ILE A 137 26.54 -4.46 -2.80
C ILE A 137 27.82 -5.29 -3.01
N PHE A 138 28.96 -4.66 -3.29
CA PHE A 138 30.22 -5.36 -3.54
C PHE A 138 30.95 -5.76 -2.24
N PHE A 139 30.76 -5.04 -1.14
CA PHE A 139 31.48 -5.27 0.12
C PHE A 139 30.54 -5.43 1.34
N PRO A 140 29.64 -6.44 1.36
CA PRO A 140 28.60 -6.57 2.38
C PRO A 140 29.12 -6.92 3.80
N PHE A 141 30.31 -7.50 3.94
CA PHE A 141 30.88 -7.94 5.23
C PHE A 141 31.78 -6.92 5.93
N SER A 142 31.91 -5.71 5.37
CA SER A 142 32.86 -4.71 5.89
C SER A 142 32.31 -3.86 7.06
N ASN A 143 31.06 -4.05 7.48
CA ASN A 143 30.30 -3.04 8.25
C ASN A 143 30.33 -3.15 9.79
N SER A 144 31.19 -3.95 10.41
CA SER A 144 31.19 -4.12 11.87
C SER A 144 32.58 -3.98 12.51
N GLN A 145 33.23 -2.83 12.33
CA GLN A 145 34.40 -2.46 13.14
C GLN A 145 34.24 -1.05 13.75
N PRO A 146 34.46 -0.88 15.07
CA PRO A 146 34.46 0.42 15.73
C PRO A 146 35.71 1.22 15.32
N GLY A 147 35.54 2.50 14.97
CA GLY A 147 36.64 3.43 14.61
C GLY A 147 36.72 3.89 13.15
N ARG A 148 35.70 3.62 12.31
CA ARG A 148 35.75 3.94 10.87
C ARG A 148 35.49 5.43 10.56
N LEU A 149 36.32 6.00 9.68
CA LEU A 149 36.13 7.33 9.09
C LEU A 149 34.70 7.49 8.51
N PRO A 150 34.00 8.63 8.75
CA PRO A 150 32.64 8.83 8.28
C PRO A 150 32.63 9.21 6.78
N PHE A 151 32.93 8.26 5.89
CA PHE A 151 33.06 8.46 4.44
C PHE A 151 31.89 9.24 3.82
N THR A 152 30.65 8.98 4.24
CA THR A 152 29.48 9.70 3.75
C THR A 152 29.48 11.17 4.15
N ASN A 153 29.93 11.50 5.36
CA ASN A 153 30.02 12.89 5.80
C ASN A 153 31.15 13.61 5.07
N LEU A 154 32.30 12.95 4.86
CA LEU A 154 33.40 13.51 4.08
C LEU A 154 32.99 13.77 2.62
N ALA A 155 32.29 12.82 2.00
CA ALA A 155 31.76 12.97 0.66
C ALA A 155 30.74 14.12 0.56
N LEU A 156 29.84 14.25 1.54
CA LEU A 156 28.89 15.37 1.59
C LEU A 156 29.60 16.71 1.73
N THR A 157 30.62 16.82 2.60
CA THR A 157 31.44 18.03 2.72
C THR A 157 32.10 18.37 1.39
N PHE A 158 32.65 17.38 0.69
CA PHE A 158 33.25 17.59 -0.62
C PHE A 158 32.23 18.03 -1.68
N CYS A 159 31.04 17.43 -1.73
CA CYS A 159 29.96 17.86 -2.62
C CYS A 159 29.52 19.30 -2.35
N LEU A 160 29.43 19.69 -1.07
CA LEU A 160 29.10 21.05 -0.67
C LEU A 160 30.19 22.03 -1.14
N LEU A 161 31.47 21.70 -0.96
CA LEU A 161 32.57 22.56 -1.41
C LEU A 161 32.60 22.70 -2.94
N LEU A 162 32.49 21.58 -3.68
CA LEU A 162 32.50 21.60 -5.14
C LEU A 162 31.32 22.37 -5.73
N SER A 163 30.13 22.23 -5.17
CA SER A 163 28.94 22.93 -5.67
C SER A 163 28.99 24.44 -5.50
N HIS A 164 29.88 24.99 -4.66
CA HIS A 164 30.11 26.43 -4.56
C HIS A 164 31.08 26.98 -5.60
N ILE A 165 31.87 26.14 -6.28
CA ILE A 165 32.86 26.59 -7.27
C ILE A 165 32.20 27.40 -8.42
N PRO A 166 31.07 26.97 -9.01
CA PRO A 166 30.42 27.75 -10.08
C PRO A 166 29.95 29.12 -9.60
N LEU A 167 29.46 29.21 -8.36
CA LEU A 167 29.06 30.49 -7.76
C LEU A 167 30.26 31.43 -7.56
N LEU A 168 31.40 30.90 -7.10
CA LEU A 168 32.64 31.67 -6.97
C LEU A 168 33.17 32.10 -8.34
N LEU A 169 33.10 31.23 -9.35
CA LEU A 169 33.54 31.55 -10.70
C LEU A 169 32.70 32.69 -11.29
N SER A 170 31.36 32.61 -11.17
CA SER A 170 30.45 33.68 -11.57
C SER A 170 30.78 35.02 -10.92
N ALA A 171 31.13 35.01 -9.62
CA ALA A 171 31.54 36.21 -8.91
C ALA A 171 32.90 36.77 -9.36
N LEU A 172 33.86 35.91 -9.72
CA LEU A 172 35.19 36.32 -10.18
C LEU A 172 35.20 36.81 -11.63
N THR A 173 34.36 36.26 -12.48
CA THR A 173 34.31 36.59 -13.91
C THR A 173 33.22 37.60 -14.27
N ASP A 174 32.42 38.04 -13.29
CA ASP A 174 31.26 38.92 -13.49
C ASP A 174 30.26 38.34 -14.53
N CYS A 175 30.06 37.01 -14.47
CA CYS A 175 29.16 36.25 -15.34
C CYS A 175 28.03 35.64 -14.51
N TYR A 176 26.86 36.29 -14.50
CA TYR A 176 25.69 35.84 -13.76
C TYR A 176 24.56 35.39 -14.68
N LEU A 177 23.75 34.45 -14.19
CA LEU A 177 22.41 34.21 -14.74
C LEU A 177 21.42 35.18 -14.10
N VAL A 178 20.45 35.57 -14.91
CA VAL A 178 19.27 36.36 -14.54
C VAL A 178 18.02 35.69 -15.12
N TYR A 179 16.89 35.87 -14.46
CA TYR A 179 15.59 35.49 -14.97
C TYR A 179 15.03 36.60 -15.85
N ASP A 180 14.68 36.26 -17.09
CA ASP A 180 13.97 37.13 -18.00
C ASP A 180 12.47 36.79 -17.97
N PRO A 181 11.60 37.68 -17.48
CA PRO A 181 10.16 37.43 -17.40
C PRO A 181 9.42 37.60 -18.73
N GLU A 182 10.04 38.23 -19.73
CA GLU A 182 9.48 38.38 -21.08
C GLU A 182 9.71 37.11 -21.89
N LEU A 183 10.90 36.52 -21.76
CA LEU A 183 11.27 35.25 -22.39
C LEU A 183 10.97 34.01 -21.52
N TRP A 184 10.61 34.23 -20.25
CA TRP A 184 10.26 33.20 -19.28
C TRP A 184 11.36 32.18 -19.00
N ILE A 185 12.62 32.55 -19.20
CA ILE A 185 13.79 31.68 -19.07
C ILE A 185 14.87 32.29 -18.17
N PHE A 186 15.72 31.43 -17.63
CA PHE A 186 16.98 31.87 -17.03
C PHE A 186 18.04 31.93 -18.12
N LEU A 187 18.71 33.08 -18.23
CA LEU A 187 19.74 33.32 -19.23
C LEU A 187 20.93 34.07 -18.64
N PRO A 188 22.14 33.95 -19.24
CA PRO A 188 23.29 34.75 -18.86
C PRO A 188 23.03 36.24 -19.12
N GLU A 189 23.29 37.10 -18.13
CA GLU A 189 23.14 38.56 -18.26
C GLU A 189 24.00 39.11 -19.41
N ARG A 190 25.21 38.54 -19.59
CA ARG A 190 26.14 38.85 -20.67
C ARG A 190 26.21 37.68 -21.65
N LEU A 191 25.19 37.55 -22.50
CA LEU A 191 24.99 36.39 -23.37
C LEU A 191 26.18 36.12 -24.30
N GLU A 192 26.72 37.14 -24.96
CA GLU A 192 27.81 37.00 -25.95
C GLU A 192 29.15 36.59 -25.32
N GLU A 193 29.46 37.12 -24.13
CA GLU A 193 30.76 36.93 -23.48
C GLU A 193 30.77 35.72 -22.54
N CYS A 194 29.67 35.48 -21.83
CA CYS A 194 29.58 34.44 -20.80
C CYS A 194 28.77 33.21 -21.26
N GLY A 195 27.80 33.36 -22.15
CA GLY A 195 26.79 32.33 -22.39
C GLY A 195 27.36 31.01 -22.90
N HIS A 196 28.21 31.05 -23.92
CA HIS A 196 28.85 29.85 -24.45
C HIS A 196 29.74 29.12 -23.44
N ALA A 197 30.41 29.86 -22.56
CA ALA A 197 31.27 29.28 -21.53
C ALA A 197 30.45 28.60 -20.43
N MET A 198 29.38 29.26 -19.97
CA MET A 198 28.49 28.76 -18.92
C MET A 198 27.71 27.53 -19.37
N ASP A 199 27.13 27.55 -20.58
CA ASP A 199 26.41 26.40 -21.14
C ASP A 199 27.33 25.19 -21.30
N ARG A 200 28.54 25.40 -21.85
CA ARG A 200 29.52 24.33 -22.04
C ARG A 200 29.99 23.73 -20.71
N LEU A 201 30.27 24.56 -19.71
CA LEU A 201 30.66 24.11 -18.38
C LEU A 201 29.56 23.27 -17.74
N THR A 202 28.31 23.73 -17.84
CA THR A 202 27.14 23.07 -17.28
C THR A 202 26.88 21.73 -17.95
N PHE A 203 26.83 21.71 -19.28
CA PHE A 203 26.63 20.49 -20.08
C PHE A 203 27.71 19.43 -19.80
N LEU A 204 28.98 19.83 -19.82
CA LEU A 204 30.09 18.91 -19.59
C LEU A 204 30.11 18.37 -18.16
N THR A 205 29.91 19.25 -17.18
CA THR A 205 29.95 18.85 -15.76
C THR A 205 28.82 17.88 -15.43
N VAL A 206 27.57 18.23 -15.74
CA VAL A 206 26.45 17.35 -15.41
C VAL A 206 26.45 16.11 -16.30
N GLY A 207 26.86 16.23 -17.58
CA GLY A 207 27.04 15.08 -18.46
C GLY A 207 28.03 14.05 -17.91
N ILE A 208 29.19 14.49 -17.42
CA ILE A 208 30.20 13.60 -16.80
C ILE A 208 29.65 12.96 -15.52
N LEU A 209 28.99 13.73 -14.65
CA LEU A 209 28.43 13.20 -13.40
C LEU A 209 27.33 12.16 -13.68
N SER A 210 26.45 12.43 -14.64
CA SER A 210 25.41 11.50 -15.09
C SER A 210 26.00 10.24 -15.70
N PHE A 211 27.07 10.35 -16.50
CA PHE A 211 27.78 9.19 -17.04
C PHE A 211 28.41 8.34 -15.94
N LEU A 212 29.06 8.96 -14.96
CA LEU A 212 29.65 8.27 -13.80
C LEU A 212 28.57 7.55 -12.98
N SER A 213 27.46 8.22 -12.66
CA SER A 213 26.35 7.63 -11.90
C SER A 213 25.75 6.42 -12.63
N ASN A 214 25.43 6.57 -13.91
CA ASN A 214 24.90 5.48 -14.74
C ASN A 214 25.90 4.34 -14.90
N GLY A 215 27.20 4.63 -14.99
CA GLY A 215 28.26 3.62 -15.01
C GLY A 215 28.25 2.74 -13.75
N PHE A 216 28.17 3.34 -12.56
CA PHE A 216 28.02 2.59 -11.31
C PHE A 216 26.73 1.78 -11.28
N ASN A 217 25.61 2.36 -11.73
CA ASN A 217 24.32 1.67 -11.81
C ASN A 217 24.36 0.46 -12.76
N LEU A 218 25.00 0.57 -13.92
CA LEU A 218 25.20 -0.53 -14.87
C LEU A 218 26.05 -1.66 -14.27
N ILE A 219 27.14 -1.31 -13.58
CA ILE A 219 28.00 -2.29 -12.90
C ILE A 219 27.21 -3.05 -11.82
N ILE A 220 26.38 -2.34 -11.04
CA ILE A 220 25.48 -2.93 -10.04
C ILE A 220 24.48 -3.88 -10.73
N PHE A 221 23.85 -3.45 -11.82
CA PHE A 221 22.91 -4.28 -12.58
C PHE A 221 23.57 -5.57 -13.11
N ALA A 222 24.75 -5.47 -13.70
CA ALA A 222 25.51 -6.61 -14.19
C ALA A 222 25.88 -7.58 -13.06
N LYS A 223 26.23 -7.08 -11.87
CA LYS A 223 26.50 -7.89 -10.68
C LYS A 223 25.24 -8.58 -10.17
N LEU A 224 24.09 -7.89 -10.16
CA LEU A 224 22.80 -8.45 -9.76
C LEU A 224 22.34 -9.58 -10.67
N LEU A 225 22.70 -9.56 -11.96
CA LEU A 225 22.44 -10.65 -12.91
C LEU A 225 23.36 -11.87 -12.70
N LYS A 226 24.62 -11.66 -12.32
CA LYS A 226 25.63 -12.74 -12.20
C LYS A 226 25.65 -13.44 -10.84
N ASP A 227 25.30 -12.76 -9.75
CA ASP A 227 25.46 -13.34 -8.40
C ASP A 227 24.32 -14.32 -8.03
N LYS A 228 24.63 -15.62 -8.10
CA LYS A 228 23.97 -16.63 -7.26
C LYS A 228 24.52 -16.48 -5.84
N MET A 229 23.83 -15.74 -4.98
CA MET A 229 24.22 -15.61 -3.56
C MET A 229 24.04 -16.98 -2.88
N VAL A 230 25.14 -17.69 -2.63
CA VAL A 230 25.17 -18.98 -1.92
C VAL A 230 25.48 -18.73 -0.44
N GLY A 231 24.78 -19.41 0.47
CA GLY A 231 25.10 -19.41 1.91
C GLY A 231 24.34 -18.40 2.79
N ILE A 232 23.34 -17.68 2.26
CA ILE A 232 22.45 -16.79 3.03
C ILE A 232 21.01 -17.30 2.89
N ASN A 233 20.21 -17.26 3.97
CA ASN A 233 18.80 -17.62 3.97
C ASN A 233 18.03 -16.91 2.83
N GLU A 234 17.25 -17.67 2.04
CA GLU A 234 16.60 -17.20 0.80
C GLU A 234 15.66 -16.00 1.02
N GLU A 235 15.01 -15.89 2.19
CA GLU A 235 14.16 -14.73 2.50
C GLU A 235 14.95 -13.44 2.77
N GLN A 236 16.09 -13.52 3.45
CA GLN A 236 16.97 -12.37 3.66
C GLN A 236 17.61 -11.94 2.35
N LYS A 237 17.96 -12.92 1.50
CA LYS A 237 18.46 -12.71 0.15
C LYS A 237 17.41 -12.03 -0.74
N LEU A 238 16.15 -12.47 -0.74
CA LEU A 238 15.07 -11.84 -1.50
C LEU A 238 14.73 -10.42 -0.99
N LYS A 239 14.65 -10.21 0.33
CA LYS A 239 14.41 -8.86 0.90
C LYS A 239 15.54 -7.88 0.57
N ARG A 240 16.80 -8.32 0.67
CA ARG A 240 17.96 -7.52 0.28
C ARG A 240 17.93 -7.23 -1.22
N ARG A 241 17.68 -8.23 -2.06
CA ARG A 241 17.53 -8.06 -3.52
C ARG A 241 16.42 -7.07 -3.89
N LYS A 242 15.21 -7.21 -3.33
CA LYS A 242 14.09 -6.27 -3.57
C LYS A 242 14.44 -4.85 -3.12
N LYS A 243 15.06 -4.69 -1.94
CA LYS A 243 15.53 -3.38 -1.48
C LYS A 243 16.57 -2.78 -2.43
N TRP A 244 17.50 -3.60 -2.92
CA TRP A 244 18.56 -3.16 -3.84
C TRP A 244 18.02 -2.83 -5.23
N GLN A 245 17.08 -3.61 -5.75
CA GLN A 245 16.35 -3.31 -6.99
C GLN A 245 15.55 -2.01 -6.85
N LYS A 246 14.82 -1.85 -5.75
CA LYS A 246 14.06 -0.64 -5.44
C LYS A 246 14.96 0.61 -5.46
N MET A 247 16.10 0.52 -4.77
CA MET A 247 17.10 1.58 -4.78
C MET A 247 17.65 1.80 -6.20
N TYR A 248 18.12 0.76 -6.88
CA TYR A 248 18.66 0.84 -8.25
C TYR A 248 17.70 1.55 -9.22
N ILE A 249 16.45 1.10 -9.31
CA ILE A 249 15.42 1.69 -10.19
C ILE A 249 15.24 3.17 -9.86
N GLN A 250 15.15 3.53 -8.58
CA GLN A 250 15.06 4.93 -8.17
C GLN A 250 16.19 5.77 -8.78
N SER A 251 17.45 5.35 -8.62
CA SER A 251 18.58 6.16 -9.13
C SER A 251 18.64 6.21 -10.64
N VAL A 252 18.28 5.13 -11.32
CA VAL A 252 18.26 5.11 -12.78
C VAL A 252 17.20 6.08 -13.32
N LEU A 253 16.01 6.09 -12.73
CA LEU A 253 14.96 7.04 -13.10
C LEU A 253 15.40 8.49 -12.87
N GLN A 254 15.99 8.78 -11.70
CA GLN A 254 16.51 10.12 -11.39
C GLN A 254 17.63 10.54 -12.35
N ASP A 255 18.50 9.62 -12.75
CA ASP A 255 19.59 9.89 -13.70
C ASP A 255 19.05 10.22 -15.11
N PHE A 256 18.02 9.49 -15.56
CA PHE A 256 17.40 9.74 -16.86
C PHE A 256 16.63 11.07 -16.89
N ILE A 257 15.91 11.42 -15.82
CA ILE A 257 15.18 12.70 -15.74
C ILE A 257 16.14 13.88 -15.96
N GLN A 258 17.30 13.88 -15.30
CA GLN A 258 18.30 14.94 -15.45
C GLN A 258 18.92 14.96 -16.86
N LEU A 259 19.14 13.78 -17.47
CA LEU A 259 19.72 13.69 -18.81
C LEU A 259 18.77 14.18 -19.91
N ILE A 260 17.47 13.89 -19.76
CA ILE A 260 16.42 14.38 -20.66
C ILE A 260 16.37 15.90 -20.62
N ASP A 261 16.41 16.52 -19.43
CA ASP A 261 16.38 17.97 -19.29
C ASP A 261 17.57 18.67 -19.94
N ILE A 262 18.78 18.13 -19.75
CA ILE A 262 19.97 18.67 -20.39
C ILE A 262 19.91 18.54 -21.91
N ALA A 263 19.36 17.43 -22.42
CA ALA A 263 19.16 17.24 -23.84
C ALA A 263 18.11 18.23 -24.40
N ASN A 264 17.03 18.44 -23.64
CA ASN A 264 15.99 19.41 -23.97
C ASN A 264 16.55 20.83 -24.06
N TYR A 265 17.30 21.27 -23.05
CA TYR A 265 17.89 22.60 -23.02
C TYR A 265 18.97 22.80 -24.10
N ASN A 266 19.82 21.81 -24.39
CA ASN A 266 20.95 22.00 -25.29
C ASN A 266 20.64 21.74 -26.77
N PHE A 267 19.67 20.88 -27.06
CA PHE A 267 19.33 20.44 -28.43
C PHE A 267 17.89 20.78 -28.79
N THR A 268 16.92 20.29 -28.02
CA THR A 268 15.49 20.39 -28.38
C THR A 268 15.01 21.83 -28.43
N SER A 269 15.39 22.66 -27.45
CA SER A 269 15.02 24.07 -27.37
C SER A 269 15.46 24.89 -28.59
N LYS A 270 16.48 24.43 -29.32
CA LYS A 270 17.06 25.10 -30.51
C LYS A 270 16.47 24.62 -31.83
N LEU A 271 15.52 23.69 -31.79
CA LEU A 271 14.86 23.19 -33.00
C LEU A 271 13.84 24.17 -33.56
N MET A 272 13.25 25.03 -32.72
CA MET A 272 12.28 26.04 -33.12
C MET A 272 12.50 27.34 -32.35
N ASP A 273 12.59 28.45 -33.07
CA ASP A 273 12.76 29.79 -32.51
C ASP A 273 11.42 30.42 -32.16
N THR A 274 10.69 29.82 -31.22
CA THR A 274 9.45 30.39 -30.69
C THR A 274 9.50 30.47 -29.17
N GLU A 275 8.98 31.56 -28.59
CA GLU A 275 8.99 31.80 -27.15
C GLU A 275 8.36 30.64 -26.37
N LEU A 276 7.23 30.11 -26.87
CA LEU A 276 6.55 28.95 -26.27
C LEU A 276 7.42 27.69 -26.29
N TRP A 277 8.15 27.44 -27.40
CA TRP A 277 9.02 26.28 -27.52
C TRP A 277 10.22 26.36 -26.58
N SER A 278 10.88 27.52 -26.53
CA SER A 278 11.97 27.76 -25.58
C SER A 278 11.49 27.68 -24.14
N PHE A 279 10.31 28.22 -23.82
CA PHE A 279 9.71 28.11 -22.49
C PHE A 279 9.48 26.65 -22.06
N ILE A 280 8.91 25.81 -22.93
CA ILE A 280 8.62 24.40 -22.64
C ILE A 280 9.92 23.64 -22.33
N PHE A 281 10.94 23.77 -23.18
CA PHE A 281 12.14 22.96 -23.06
C PHE A 281 13.23 23.55 -22.15
N CYS A 282 13.15 24.84 -21.78
CA CYS A 282 14.10 25.46 -20.85
C CYS A 282 13.54 25.61 -19.43
N SER A 283 12.30 26.07 -19.28
CA SER A 283 11.75 26.42 -17.94
C SER A 283 10.79 25.40 -17.39
N LEU A 284 9.86 24.91 -18.23
CA LEU A 284 8.91 23.88 -17.81
C LEU A 284 9.62 22.54 -17.57
N SER A 285 10.48 22.13 -18.50
CA SER A 285 11.36 20.96 -18.36
C SER A 285 12.19 21.03 -17.07
N PHE A 286 12.81 22.19 -16.82
CA PHE A 286 13.69 22.36 -15.66
C PHE A 286 12.93 22.33 -14.33
N ALA A 287 11.78 22.99 -14.24
CA ALA A 287 10.91 22.91 -13.05
C ALA A 287 10.45 21.46 -12.79
N MET A 288 10.16 20.72 -13.86
CA MET A 288 9.71 19.34 -13.77
C MET A 288 10.75 18.37 -13.27
N VAL A 289 12.04 18.56 -13.59
CA VAL A 289 13.12 17.69 -13.10
C VAL A 289 13.03 17.51 -11.59
N TYR A 290 12.89 18.60 -10.84
CA TYR A 290 12.92 18.57 -9.38
C TYR A 290 11.58 18.13 -8.76
N ALA A 291 10.47 18.35 -9.46
CA ALA A 291 9.18 17.80 -9.09
C ALA A 291 9.16 16.27 -9.25
N LEU A 292 9.60 15.76 -10.41
CA LEU A 292 9.69 14.34 -10.71
C LEU A 292 10.73 13.63 -9.83
N ASP A 293 11.89 14.25 -9.59
CA ASP A 293 12.90 13.71 -8.66
C ASP A 293 12.33 13.54 -7.25
N GLY A 294 11.58 14.53 -6.77
CA GLY A 294 10.83 14.47 -5.51
C GLY A 294 9.78 13.35 -5.51
N ALA A 295 8.98 13.23 -6.58
CA ALA A 295 7.97 12.18 -6.73
C ALA A 295 8.58 10.77 -6.74
N VAL A 296 9.69 10.59 -7.45
CA VAL A 296 10.46 9.34 -7.48
C VAL A 296 10.98 9.01 -6.08
N MET A 297 11.57 9.97 -5.37
CA MET A 297 12.00 9.76 -3.98
C MET A 297 10.85 9.39 -3.05
N VAL A 298 9.69 10.04 -3.19
CA VAL A 298 8.45 9.72 -2.45
C VAL A 298 8.05 8.26 -2.68
N TYR A 299 7.89 7.86 -3.94
CA TYR A 299 7.49 6.50 -4.30
C TYR A 299 8.47 5.43 -3.78
N PHE A 300 9.77 5.71 -3.88
CA PHE A 300 10.78 4.72 -3.52
C PHE A 300 11.18 4.70 -2.03
N ASN A 301 10.98 5.79 -1.28
CA ASN A 301 11.44 5.90 0.12
C ASN A 301 10.33 6.00 1.15
N ILE A 302 9.07 6.24 0.74
CA ILE A 302 7.94 6.23 1.65
C ILE A 302 7.24 4.87 1.60
N ASP A 303 6.99 4.32 2.77
CA ASP A 303 6.05 3.22 2.92
C ASP A 303 4.63 3.81 2.84
N TRP A 304 3.98 3.65 1.68
CA TRP A 304 2.72 4.29 1.31
C TRP A 304 1.52 4.02 2.26
N SER A 305 1.70 3.12 3.21
CA SER A 305 0.78 2.78 4.31
C SER A 305 0.43 3.89 5.31
N PHE A 306 0.70 5.16 4.99
CA PHE A 306 0.45 6.31 5.86
C PHE A 306 -0.36 7.44 5.17
N CYS A 307 -0.62 7.35 3.85
CA CYS A 307 -1.48 8.31 3.16
C CYS A 307 -2.96 7.92 3.17
N CYS A 308 -3.27 6.63 3.37
CA CYS A 308 -4.57 6.25 3.90
C CYS A 308 -4.56 6.60 5.40
N ILE A 309 -5.65 7.17 5.91
CA ILE A 309 -5.93 7.14 7.35
C ILE A 309 -6.18 5.67 7.69
N ASP A 310 -5.10 4.88 7.75
CA ASP A 310 -5.12 3.56 8.34
C ASP A 310 -5.03 3.76 9.85
N PRO A 311 -5.93 3.17 10.64
CA PRO A 311 -5.86 3.22 12.09
C PRO A 311 -4.54 2.61 12.55
N LYS A 312 -3.61 3.47 12.99
CA LYS A 312 -2.35 3.17 13.70
C LYS A 312 -1.65 1.87 13.25
N LYS A 313 -0.67 2.00 12.35
CA LYS A 313 0.42 1.02 12.21
C LYS A 313 1.20 0.88 13.51
N SER A 314 0.79 -0.06 14.35
CA SER A 314 1.62 -0.59 15.43
C SER A 314 2.58 -1.59 14.80
N SER A 315 3.83 -1.18 14.55
CA SER A 315 4.89 -2.13 14.25
C SER A 315 5.16 -2.95 15.52
N VAL A 316 4.48 -4.08 15.66
CA VAL A 316 4.76 -5.03 16.72
C VAL A 316 5.94 -5.88 16.27
N PHE A 317 7.09 -5.62 16.87
CA PHE A 317 8.06 -6.70 17.09
C PHE A 317 7.36 -7.70 18.01
N VAL A 318 6.89 -8.82 17.47
CA VAL A 318 6.65 -9.99 18.31
C VAL A 318 8.04 -10.52 18.62
N SER A 319 8.64 -10.04 19.72
CA SER A 319 9.64 -10.85 20.40
C SER A 319 8.95 -12.18 20.66
N GLY A 320 9.60 -13.30 20.36
CA GLY A 320 9.11 -14.63 20.68
C GLY A 320 8.89 -14.78 22.18
N ALA A 321 7.76 -14.28 22.68
CA ALA A 321 7.20 -14.64 23.95
C ALA A 321 6.44 -15.93 23.68
N GLN A 322 7.00 -17.04 24.15
CA GLN A 322 6.34 -18.34 24.19
C GLN A 322 5.12 -18.28 25.12
N ASN A 323 4.07 -17.56 24.73
CA ASN A 323 2.78 -17.67 25.39
C ASN A 323 2.05 -18.87 24.78
N PRO A 324 1.77 -19.95 25.54
CA PRO A 324 1.07 -21.12 25.01
C PRO A 324 -0.35 -20.81 24.49
N SER A 325 -0.91 -19.67 24.88
CA SER A 325 -2.22 -19.19 24.42
C SER A 325 -2.17 -18.32 23.17
N PHE A 326 -1.00 -18.04 22.58
CA PHE A 326 -0.87 -17.20 21.38
C PHE A 326 0.02 -17.86 20.32
N SER A 327 -0.52 -18.10 19.13
CA SER A 327 0.19 -18.70 18.01
C SER A 327 0.10 -17.84 16.75
N VAL A 328 1.09 -17.97 15.87
CA VAL A 328 1.12 -17.28 14.57
C VAL A 328 1.44 -18.30 13.49
N TYR A 329 0.58 -18.39 12.48
CA TYR A 329 0.72 -19.30 11.35
C TYR A 329 0.91 -18.50 10.07
N VAL A 330 1.86 -18.93 9.24
CA VAL A 330 2.07 -18.34 7.93
C VAL A 330 1.77 -19.37 6.86
N ILE A 331 0.67 -19.16 6.13
CA ILE A 331 0.06 -20.18 5.29
C ILE A 331 0.75 -20.17 3.93
N LYS A 332 1.80 -20.98 3.77
CA LYS A 332 2.44 -21.28 2.47
C LYS A 332 1.97 -22.60 1.86
N THR A 333 1.62 -23.55 2.72
CA THR A 333 1.22 -24.93 2.42
C THR A 333 0.08 -25.30 3.37
N GLU A 334 -0.43 -26.53 3.29
CA GLU A 334 -1.38 -27.07 4.25
C GLU A 334 -0.80 -27.07 5.69
N HIS A 335 -1.62 -26.63 6.65
CA HIS A 335 -1.33 -26.64 8.08
C HIS A 335 -2.54 -27.17 8.85
N ASN A 336 -2.27 -28.02 9.85
CA ASN A 336 -3.27 -28.42 10.84
C ASN A 336 -3.17 -27.49 12.06
N ILE A 337 -4.23 -26.73 12.33
CA ILE A 337 -4.32 -25.88 13.51
C ILE A 337 -5.12 -26.62 14.58
N THR A 338 -4.56 -26.67 15.78
CA THR A 338 -5.20 -27.29 16.94
C THR A 338 -5.06 -26.34 18.13
N MET A 339 -6.19 -25.80 18.58
CA MET A 339 -6.28 -24.96 19.76
C MET A 339 -6.91 -25.81 20.86
N LYS A 340 -6.15 -26.08 21.92
CA LYS A 340 -6.58 -26.89 23.08
C LYS A 340 -7.20 -25.99 24.14
N SER A 341 -7.97 -26.61 25.06
CA SER A 341 -8.74 -25.98 26.14
C SER A 341 -8.20 -24.65 26.69
N GLY A 342 -9.11 -23.69 26.89
CA GLY A 342 -8.81 -22.36 27.44
C GLY A 342 -8.88 -21.25 26.39
N LYS A 343 -8.65 -20.01 26.82
CA LYS A 343 -8.60 -18.84 25.94
C LYS A 343 -7.29 -18.84 25.15
N THR A 344 -7.39 -19.01 23.85
CA THR A 344 -6.27 -19.08 22.91
C THR A 344 -6.53 -18.16 21.73
N THR A 345 -5.46 -17.69 21.11
CA THR A 345 -5.50 -16.82 19.92
C THR A 345 -4.50 -17.29 18.90
N ALA A 346 -4.95 -17.47 17.66
CA ALA A 346 -4.12 -17.86 16.53
C ALA A 346 -4.19 -16.79 15.45
N VAL A 347 -3.06 -16.17 15.11
CA VAL A 347 -2.97 -15.20 14.01
C VAL A 347 -2.60 -15.95 12.73
N ILE A 348 -3.39 -15.72 11.67
CA ILE A 348 -3.21 -16.32 10.36
C ILE A 348 -2.66 -15.24 9.42
N LEU A 349 -1.51 -15.53 8.83
CA LEU A 349 -0.84 -14.67 7.85
C LEU A 349 -0.90 -15.36 6.49
N ASN A 350 -1.81 -14.92 5.62
CA ASN A 350 -1.94 -15.50 4.31
C ASN A 350 -0.79 -15.07 3.41
N THR A 351 -0.28 -16.02 2.62
CA THR A 351 0.77 -15.74 1.62
C THR A 351 0.15 -15.61 0.24
N LYS A 352 0.95 -15.14 -0.73
CA LYS A 352 0.49 -14.91 -2.10
C LYS A 352 0.01 -16.23 -2.71
N LEU A 353 -1.16 -16.20 -3.36
CA LEU A 353 -1.67 -17.31 -4.14
C LEU A 353 -1.01 -17.31 -5.53
N GLU A 354 -0.43 -18.43 -5.96
CA GLU A 354 0.13 -18.61 -7.31
C GLU A 354 -0.23 -20.02 -7.85
N PRO A 355 -0.59 -20.15 -9.14
CA PRO A 355 -0.75 -19.09 -10.14
C PRO A 355 -2.08 -18.33 -9.98
N PHE A 356 -2.14 -17.13 -10.56
CA PHE A 356 -3.37 -16.33 -10.62
C PHE A 356 -4.25 -16.88 -11.76
N VAL A 357 -5.27 -17.70 -11.45
CA VAL A 357 -6.18 -18.34 -12.41
C VAL A 357 -7.46 -17.53 -12.69
N TYR A 358 -8.16 -17.05 -11.65
CA TYR A 358 -9.45 -16.35 -11.79
C TYR A 358 -9.36 -14.83 -11.55
N ILE A 359 -10.18 -14.03 -12.22
CA ILE A 359 -10.11 -12.56 -12.12
C ILE A 359 -10.53 -12.02 -10.74
N ASP A 360 -11.44 -12.72 -10.07
CA ASP A 360 -11.99 -12.39 -8.75
C ASP A 360 -11.25 -13.06 -7.59
N GLN A 361 -10.23 -13.86 -7.87
CA GLN A 361 -9.48 -14.47 -6.79
C GLN A 361 -8.70 -13.40 -6.00
N PRO A 362 -8.73 -13.45 -4.67
CA PRO A 362 -7.93 -12.56 -3.84
C PRO A 362 -6.44 -12.85 -4.00
N PHE A 363 -5.60 -11.81 -3.92
CA PHE A 363 -4.13 -11.93 -4.03
C PHE A 363 -3.49 -12.84 -2.97
N LYS A 364 -4.16 -12.97 -1.82
CA LYS A 364 -3.77 -13.82 -0.69
C LYS A 364 -5.02 -14.47 -0.16
N THR A 365 -4.96 -15.75 0.17
CA THR A 365 -6.14 -16.44 0.68
C THR A 365 -5.77 -17.65 1.49
N SER A 366 -6.73 -18.09 2.29
CA SER A 366 -6.70 -19.34 3.00
C SER A 366 -8.01 -20.08 2.78
N TYR A 367 -7.92 -21.34 2.37
CA TYR A 367 -9.04 -22.26 2.35
C TYR A 367 -9.02 -23.08 3.64
N VAL A 368 -10.09 -22.98 4.42
CA VAL A 368 -10.21 -23.62 5.74
C VAL A 368 -11.20 -24.78 5.63
N THR A 369 -10.76 -25.98 6.02
CA THR A 369 -11.54 -27.22 5.95
C THR A 369 -11.42 -28.04 7.24
N GLY A 370 -12.25 -29.07 7.36
CA GLY A 370 -12.17 -30.02 8.47
C GLY A 370 -12.35 -29.36 9.84
N ILE A 371 -13.18 -28.30 9.90
CA ILE A 371 -13.38 -27.51 11.11
C ILE A 371 -14.19 -28.36 12.10
N GLN A 372 -13.57 -28.73 13.21
CA GLN A 372 -14.19 -29.46 14.29
C GLN A 372 -14.05 -28.67 15.58
N GLN A 373 -15.18 -28.23 16.12
CA GLN A 373 -15.26 -27.42 17.32
C GLN A 373 -15.98 -28.20 18.42
N SER A 374 -15.47 -28.16 19.66
CA SER A 374 -16.22 -28.72 20.80
C SER A 374 -17.46 -27.86 21.10
N LYS A 375 -18.60 -28.48 21.45
CA LYS A 375 -19.86 -27.78 21.70
C LYS A 375 -19.80 -26.67 22.77
N ASP A 376 -18.92 -26.85 23.76
CA ASP A 376 -18.72 -25.86 24.84
C ASP A 376 -17.70 -24.77 24.48
N ALA A 377 -17.07 -24.85 23.30
CA ALA A 377 -16.13 -23.84 22.84
C ALA A 377 -16.86 -22.64 22.24
N VAL A 378 -16.35 -21.45 22.53
CA VAL A 378 -16.74 -20.21 21.86
C VAL A 378 -15.61 -19.81 20.91
N VAL A 379 -15.91 -19.78 19.61
CA VAL A 379 -14.94 -19.48 18.55
C VAL A 379 -15.41 -18.28 17.76
N ASN A 380 -14.51 -17.31 17.63
CA ASN A 380 -14.71 -16.09 16.87
C ASN A 380 -13.57 -15.92 15.88
N PHE A 381 -13.88 -15.73 14.59
CA PHE A 381 -12.88 -15.26 13.64
C PHE A 381 -13.02 -13.77 13.47
N LYS A 382 -11.88 -13.09 13.56
CA LYS A 382 -11.81 -11.64 13.61
C LYS A 382 -10.87 -11.12 12.53
N TRP A 383 -11.26 -10.02 11.89
CA TRP A 383 -10.43 -9.36 10.89
C TRP A 383 -9.43 -8.42 11.56
N GLY A 384 -8.30 -8.18 10.89
CA GLY A 384 -7.22 -7.34 11.42
C GLY A 384 -6.27 -8.11 12.35
N ILE A 385 -5.69 -7.40 13.33
CA ILE A 385 -4.70 -7.93 14.28
C ILE A 385 -5.26 -7.83 15.71
N PRO A 386 -5.02 -8.80 16.60
CA PRO A 386 -5.40 -8.70 18.00
C PRO A 386 -4.83 -7.43 18.65
N ALA A 387 -5.64 -6.70 19.41
CA ALA A 387 -5.18 -5.56 20.20
C ALA A 387 -4.17 -6.01 21.27
N TYR A 388 -3.32 -5.10 21.76
CA TYR A 388 -2.36 -5.40 22.84
C TYR A 388 -3.01 -6.05 24.08
N ASN A 389 -4.28 -5.73 24.33
CA ASN A 389 -5.10 -6.21 25.43
C ASN A 389 -6.23 -7.17 24.98
N TRP A 390 -5.98 -7.97 23.94
CA TRP A 390 -6.94 -8.91 23.29
C TRP A 390 -7.70 -9.85 24.24
N GLN A 391 -7.21 -10.07 25.46
CA GLN A 391 -7.89 -10.89 26.48
C GLN A 391 -9.02 -10.15 27.22
N SER A 392 -9.08 -8.82 27.10
CA SER A 392 -9.90 -7.93 27.95
C SER A 392 -10.83 -6.99 27.18
N VAL A 393 -10.71 -6.89 25.85
CA VAL A 393 -11.54 -6.01 25.03
C VAL A 393 -12.31 -6.84 24.02
N ASP A 394 -13.63 -6.78 24.09
CA ASP A 394 -14.48 -7.25 23.00
C ASP A 394 -14.44 -6.21 21.88
N THR A 395 -13.90 -6.62 20.75
CA THR A 395 -13.68 -5.76 19.58
C THR A 395 -14.75 -6.02 18.52
N ASN A 396 -15.27 -4.95 17.91
CA ASN A 396 -16.29 -4.99 16.84
C ASN A 396 -15.74 -5.47 15.48
N ASN A 397 -14.79 -6.42 15.48
CA ASN A 397 -14.14 -6.93 14.29
C ASN A 397 -14.37 -8.43 14.05
N THR A 398 -15.54 -8.94 14.43
CA THR A 398 -15.85 -10.37 14.33
C THR A 398 -16.68 -10.64 13.09
N PHE A 399 -16.20 -11.50 12.18
CA PHE A 399 -16.90 -11.85 10.94
C PHE A 399 -17.48 -13.26 10.93
N PHE A 400 -17.04 -14.12 11.85
CA PHE A 400 -17.59 -15.46 12.02
C PHE A 400 -17.67 -15.78 13.52
N LYS A 401 -18.80 -16.34 13.95
CA LYS A 401 -19.06 -16.75 15.33
C LYS A 401 -19.69 -18.13 15.38
N ASN A 402 -19.21 -18.97 16.29
CA ASN A 402 -19.87 -20.22 16.67
C ASN A 402 -19.61 -20.48 18.16
N PRO A 403 -20.63 -20.58 19.03
CA PRO A 403 -22.06 -20.48 18.72
C PRO A 403 -22.49 -19.07 18.28
N MET A 404 -23.56 -19.00 17.50
CA MET A 404 -24.12 -17.76 16.98
C MET A 404 -25.22 -17.22 17.90
N ASP A 405 -25.10 -15.96 18.30
CA ASP A 405 -26.12 -15.27 19.09
C ASP A 405 -27.19 -14.63 18.20
N LEU A 406 -28.41 -15.16 18.28
CA LEU A 406 -29.59 -14.62 17.65
C LEU A 406 -30.22 -13.61 18.62
N LYS A 407 -30.06 -12.32 18.33
CA LYS A 407 -30.80 -11.25 19.01
C LYS A 407 -32.17 -11.10 18.35
N ASN A 408 -33.21 -11.07 19.16
CA ASN A 408 -34.57 -10.86 18.70
C ASN A 408 -34.86 -9.35 18.62
N ASP A 409 -34.37 -8.67 17.58
CA ASP A 409 -34.62 -7.24 17.39
C ASP A 409 -35.87 -6.96 16.52
N THR A 410 -36.46 -7.97 15.84
CA THR A 410 -37.54 -7.78 14.86
C THR A 410 -38.74 -8.76 14.90
N TYR A 411 -38.72 -9.86 15.65
CA TYR A 411 -39.89 -10.76 15.75
C TYR A 411 -40.71 -10.52 17.03
N THR A 412 -41.65 -9.57 16.95
CA THR A 412 -42.67 -9.32 17.98
C THR A 412 -44.00 -10.02 17.72
N GLY A 413 -44.24 -10.60 16.54
CA GLY A 413 -45.56 -11.12 16.13
C GLY A 413 -45.80 -12.62 16.32
N LEU A 414 -44.97 -13.49 15.71
CA LEU A 414 -45.26 -14.93 15.66
C LEU A 414 -44.85 -15.70 16.93
N MET A 415 -43.76 -15.28 17.60
CA MET A 415 -43.38 -15.88 18.88
C MET A 415 -44.35 -15.51 20.01
N PHE A 416 -45.07 -14.39 19.86
CA PHE A 416 -46.15 -13.99 20.76
C PHE A 416 -47.30 -15.00 20.73
N LEU A 417 -47.69 -15.52 19.56
CA LEU A 417 -48.75 -16.53 19.44
C LEU A 417 -48.37 -17.91 19.99
N MET A 418 -47.11 -18.33 19.90
CA MET A 418 -46.66 -19.58 20.52
C MET A 418 -46.57 -19.53 22.04
N LEU A 419 -46.47 -18.33 22.64
CA LEU A 419 -46.34 -18.14 24.09
C LEU A 419 -47.68 -17.93 24.83
N ILE A 420 -48.79 -17.68 24.13
CA ILE A 420 -50.11 -17.37 24.76
C ILE A 420 -50.84 -18.62 25.28
N ASN A 421 -50.46 -19.85 24.90
CA ASN A 421 -51.12 -21.05 25.42
C ASN A 421 -50.73 -21.43 26.86
N ASN A 422 -50.02 -20.55 27.58
CA ASN A 422 -49.60 -20.78 28.95
C ASN A 422 -49.95 -19.56 29.81
N GLU A 423 -51.08 -19.62 30.53
CA GLU A 423 -51.69 -18.51 31.29
C GLU A 423 -50.87 -18.02 32.51
N ASN A 424 -49.57 -18.31 32.62
CA ASN A 424 -48.78 -18.04 33.82
C ASN A 424 -47.35 -17.49 33.58
N LEU A 425 -47.07 -16.79 32.46
CA LEU A 425 -45.75 -16.17 32.26
C LEU A 425 -45.80 -14.63 32.19
N SER A 426 -45.23 -13.99 33.21
CA SER A 426 -44.89 -12.57 33.23
C SER A 426 -43.82 -12.23 32.20
N PHE A 427 -43.99 -11.11 31.48
CA PHE A 427 -43.10 -10.57 30.46
C PHE A 427 -41.63 -10.42 30.95
N GLN A 428 -40.69 -11.11 30.29
CA GLN A 428 -39.24 -10.97 30.49
C GLN A 428 -38.60 -10.32 29.25
N PRO A 429 -37.76 -9.28 29.39
CA PRO A 429 -37.17 -8.58 28.26
C PRO A 429 -35.99 -9.37 27.66
N LYS A 430 -35.92 -9.45 26.33
CA LYS A 430 -34.79 -9.96 25.52
C LYS A 430 -34.36 -11.41 25.81
N LEU A 431 -35.13 -12.38 25.30
CA LEU A 431 -34.63 -13.74 25.07
C LEU A 431 -33.44 -13.69 24.10
N LYS A 432 -32.25 -14.06 24.60
CA LYS A 432 -31.08 -14.33 23.77
C LYS A 432 -31.08 -15.80 23.41
N PHE A 433 -31.14 -16.13 22.13
CA PHE A 433 -30.92 -17.49 21.66
C PHE A 433 -29.48 -17.59 21.17
N SER A 434 -28.75 -18.63 21.56
CA SER A 434 -27.44 -18.92 20.98
C SER A 434 -27.48 -20.31 20.39
N ARG A 435 -26.98 -20.46 19.16
CA ARG A 435 -27.00 -21.72 18.43
C ARG A 435 -25.59 -22.15 18.07
N PHE A 436 -25.21 -23.34 18.54
CA PHE A 436 -24.02 -24.03 18.07
C PHE A 436 -24.33 -24.79 16.78
N PHE A 437 -23.43 -24.66 15.80
CA PHE A 437 -23.40 -25.44 14.57
C PHE A 437 -22.23 -26.42 14.64
N ASP A 438 -22.56 -27.70 14.57
CA ASP A 438 -21.62 -28.81 14.52
C ASP A 438 -20.99 -28.98 13.14
N HIS A 439 -21.77 -28.71 12.09
CA HIS A 439 -21.30 -28.70 10.72
C HIS A 439 -21.03 -27.27 10.25
N ILE A 440 -19.78 -27.02 9.86
CA ILE A 440 -19.31 -25.75 9.29
C ILE A 440 -18.77 -26.05 7.89
N GLU A 441 -19.32 -25.39 6.87
CA GLU A 441 -18.85 -25.53 5.50
C GLU A 441 -17.38 -25.08 5.36
N PRO A 442 -16.65 -25.54 4.33
CA PRO A 442 -15.36 -24.98 4.01
C PRO A 442 -15.43 -23.46 3.82
N LEU A 443 -14.43 -22.75 4.32
CA LEU A 443 -14.42 -21.28 4.34
C LEU A 443 -13.27 -20.76 3.47
N GLN A 444 -13.59 -19.93 2.47
CA GLN A 444 -12.61 -19.21 1.67
C GLN A 444 -12.39 -17.81 2.27
N ILE A 445 -11.23 -17.57 2.86
CA ILE A 445 -10.93 -16.32 3.57
C ILE A 445 -9.82 -15.57 2.84
N GLY A 446 -10.21 -14.52 2.09
CA GLY A 446 -9.35 -13.74 1.20
C GLY A 446 -8.46 -12.68 1.85
N PHE A 447 -8.34 -12.62 3.18
CA PHE A 447 -7.62 -11.54 3.85
C PHE A 447 -6.10 -11.69 3.77
N GLU A 448 -5.38 -10.56 3.88
CA GLU A 448 -3.93 -10.61 4.08
C GLU A 448 -3.54 -11.24 5.42
N TYR A 449 -4.31 -10.94 6.46
CA TYR A 449 -4.16 -11.45 7.82
C TYR A 449 -5.48 -11.36 8.57
N TRP A 450 -5.70 -12.35 9.44
CA TRP A 450 -6.86 -12.44 10.33
C TRP A 450 -6.51 -13.29 11.54
N TYR A 451 -7.39 -13.40 12.52
CA TYR A 451 -7.09 -14.20 13.70
C TYR A 451 -8.31 -14.89 14.27
N ILE A 452 -8.05 -16.00 14.95
CA ILE A 452 -9.02 -16.83 15.63
C ILE A 452 -8.89 -16.55 17.12
N MET A 453 -9.99 -16.25 17.78
CA MET A 453 -10.10 -16.32 19.23
C MET A 453 -10.96 -17.51 19.59
N ALA A 454 -10.38 -18.47 20.30
CA ALA A 454 -11.11 -19.63 20.80
C ALA A 454 -11.05 -19.66 22.33
N ASN A 455 -12.19 -19.93 22.96
CA ASN A 455 -12.27 -20.32 24.35
C ASN A 455 -12.81 -21.75 24.40
N GLY A 456 -11.91 -22.74 24.31
CA GLY A 456 -12.27 -24.15 24.15
C GLY A 456 -11.48 -24.82 23.01
N SER A 457 -11.88 -26.02 22.62
CA SER A 457 -11.15 -26.82 21.64
C SER A 457 -11.67 -26.59 20.22
N ILE A 458 -10.76 -26.31 19.28
CA ILE A 458 -11.05 -26.29 17.84
C ILE A 458 -9.86 -26.84 17.04
N THR A 459 -10.17 -27.66 16.04
CA THR A 459 -9.21 -28.14 15.05
C THR A 459 -9.69 -27.81 13.64
N MET A 460 -8.77 -27.47 12.75
CA MET A 460 -9.06 -27.20 11.35
C MET A 460 -7.81 -27.40 10.50
N GLN A 461 -8.00 -27.60 9.21
CA GLN A 461 -6.94 -27.56 8.21
C GLN A 461 -7.01 -26.23 7.48
N ILE A 462 -5.86 -25.61 7.23
CA ILE A 462 -5.75 -24.37 6.48
C ILE A 462 -4.71 -24.52 5.38
N GLU A 463 -5.09 -24.20 4.14
CA GLU A 463 -4.23 -24.30 2.97
C GLU A 463 -4.20 -22.98 2.19
N ASN A 464 -3.06 -22.65 1.57
CA ASN A 464 -2.97 -21.56 0.57
C ASN A 464 -3.53 -22.06 -0.76
N LYS A 465 -4.86 -22.06 -0.85
CA LYS A 465 -5.61 -22.58 -1.98
C LYS A 465 -6.83 -21.71 -2.21
N PHE A 466 -7.22 -21.58 -3.47
CA PHE A 466 -8.46 -20.92 -3.87
C PHE A 466 -9.39 -21.93 -4.52
N ILE A 467 -10.63 -21.97 -4.05
CA ILE A 467 -11.73 -22.71 -4.66
C ILE A 467 -12.84 -21.70 -4.90
N THR A 468 -13.33 -21.64 -6.13
CA THR A 468 -14.43 -20.75 -6.50
C THR A 468 -15.70 -21.14 -5.76
N ASP A 469 -16.33 -20.19 -5.09
CA ASP A 469 -17.56 -20.34 -4.29
C ASP A 469 -18.73 -19.49 -4.83
N GLN A 470 -18.60 -18.95 -6.05
CA GLN A 470 -19.67 -18.23 -6.76
C GLN A 470 -20.97 -19.03 -6.84
N ASN A 471 -20.88 -20.35 -7.04
CA ASN A 471 -22.00 -21.27 -6.98
C ASN A 471 -21.65 -22.40 -6.03
N TYR A 472 -22.23 -22.36 -4.83
CA TYR A 472 -21.93 -23.31 -3.77
C TYR A 472 -23.20 -24.03 -3.31
N SER A 473 -23.09 -25.34 -3.05
CA SER A 473 -24.17 -26.13 -2.47
C SER A 473 -23.74 -26.63 -1.10
N THR A 474 -24.54 -26.32 -0.07
CA THR A 474 -24.26 -26.77 1.30
C THR A 474 -24.25 -28.28 1.39
N THR A 475 -23.49 -28.84 2.33
CA THR A 475 -23.31 -30.29 2.46
C THR A 475 -24.12 -30.91 3.60
N ALA A 476 -24.84 -30.11 4.39
CA ALA A 476 -25.76 -30.56 5.43
C ALA A 476 -26.97 -29.63 5.60
N ALA A 477 -28.08 -30.18 6.12
CA ALA A 477 -29.29 -29.42 6.42
C ALA A 477 -29.16 -28.46 7.60
N THR A 478 -28.32 -28.83 8.57
CA THR A 478 -27.89 -27.96 9.66
C THR A 478 -26.46 -27.56 9.39
N THR A 479 -26.22 -26.30 9.07
CA THR A 479 -24.93 -25.82 8.59
C THR A 479 -24.75 -24.31 8.82
N THR A 480 -23.50 -23.89 8.93
CA THR A 480 -23.10 -22.49 8.78
C THR A 480 -21.89 -22.38 7.85
N GLY A 481 -21.82 -21.29 7.10
CA GLY A 481 -20.71 -21.00 6.21
C GLY A 481 -20.45 -19.50 6.12
N LEU A 482 -19.51 -19.13 5.29
CA LEU A 482 -19.03 -17.75 5.19
C LEU A 482 -18.73 -17.40 3.73
N ILE A 483 -19.15 -16.20 3.31
CA ILE A 483 -18.71 -15.56 2.08
C ILE A 483 -17.97 -14.28 2.44
N VAL A 484 -16.79 -14.08 1.85
CA VAL A 484 -15.91 -12.94 2.09
C VAL A 484 -15.54 -12.30 0.77
N ASN A 485 -15.74 -10.98 0.67
CA ASN A 485 -15.21 -10.18 -0.44
C ASN A 485 -14.32 -9.05 0.08
N GLU A 486 -13.21 -8.78 -0.64
CA GLU A 486 -12.28 -7.69 -0.32
C GLU A 486 -12.04 -6.72 -1.48
N LEU A 487 -12.29 -7.14 -2.74
CA LEU A 487 -11.97 -6.29 -3.90
C LEU A 487 -12.96 -6.46 -5.05
N LEU A 488 -12.73 -7.45 -5.93
CA LEU A 488 -13.56 -7.72 -7.10
C LEU A 488 -14.63 -8.74 -6.74
N PHE A 489 -15.88 -8.40 -7.04
CA PHE A 489 -17.06 -9.17 -6.70
C PHE A 489 -17.80 -9.62 -7.95
N TYR A 490 -18.17 -10.90 -7.95
CA TYR A 490 -19.16 -11.48 -8.84
C TYR A 490 -20.32 -12.02 -8.00
N PRO A 491 -21.54 -12.09 -8.55
CA PRO A 491 -22.68 -12.67 -7.84
C PRO A 491 -22.36 -14.04 -7.22
N HIS A 492 -22.72 -14.21 -5.96
CA HIS A 492 -22.59 -15.49 -5.25
C HIS A 492 -23.98 -16.07 -4.99
N ILE A 493 -24.10 -17.39 -5.21
CA ILE A 493 -25.31 -18.17 -5.00
C ILE A 493 -24.96 -19.35 -4.12
N VAL A 494 -25.60 -19.44 -2.95
CA VAL A 494 -25.54 -20.62 -2.08
C VAL A 494 -26.87 -21.34 -2.13
N THR A 495 -26.85 -22.59 -2.56
CA THR A 495 -28.04 -23.48 -2.55
C THR A 495 -28.00 -24.35 -1.31
N PHE A 496 -29.07 -24.33 -0.52
CA PHE A 496 -29.16 -25.07 0.74
C PHE A 496 -29.75 -26.47 0.53
N GLN A 497 -29.41 -27.41 1.42
CA GLN A 497 -29.98 -28.76 1.48
C GLN A 497 -30.99 -28.90 2.65
N PRO A 498 -32.23 -28.44 2.50
CA PRO A 498 -33.20 -28.44 3.60
C PRO A 498 -33.69 -29.85 3.94
N ASP A 499 -34.01 -30.05 5.21
CA ASP A 499 -34.67 -31.25 5.72
C ASP A 499 -36.17 -31.00 5.85
N TYR A 500 -36.94 -31.45 4.86
CA TYR A 500 -38.40 -31.28 4.81
C TYR A 500 -39.16 -31.98 5.93
N THR A 501 -38.51 -32.84 6.72
CA THR A 501 -39.15 -33.54 7.84
C THR A 501 -39.18 -32.72 9.13
N ARG A 502 -38.43 -31.61 9.19
CA ARG A 502 -38.28 -30.78 10.38
C ARG A 502 -38.63 -29.31 10.10
N SER A 503 -39.15 -28.63 11.12
CA SER A 503 -39.13 -27.17 11.22
C SER A 503 -37.67 -26.68 11.23
N GLY A 504 -37.46 -25.37 11.08
CA GLY A 504 -36.11 -24.83 11.15
C GLY A 504 -36.07 -23.33 11.12
N PHE A 505 -34.87 -22.79 11.09
CA PHE A 505 -34.63 -21.36 10.96
C PHE A 505 -33.33 -21.12 10.22
N ALA A 506 -33.24 -20.00 9.52
CA ALA A 506 -32.07 -19.64 8.75
C ALA A 506 -31.93 -18.13 8.63
N GLY A 507 -30.70 -17.68 8.38
CA GLY A 507 -30.41 -16.26 8.35
C GLY A 507 -28.98 -15.93 8.00
N LEU A 508 -28.67 -14.65 8.20
CA LEU A 508 -27.43 -13.99 7.82
C LEU A 508 -26.94 -13.13 8.98
N LEU A 509 -25.62 -13.10 9.14
CA LEU A 509 -24.87 -12.13 9.92
C LEU A 509 -23.90 -11.44 8.97
N VAL A 510 -24.10 -10.14 8.74
CA VAL A 510 -23.36 -9.37 7.74
C VAL A 510 -22.63 -8.21 8.37
N SER A 511 -21.35 -8.05 8.02
CA SER A 511 -20.64 -6.78 8.20
C SER A 511 -20.18 -6.32 6.83
N ALA A 512 -20.58 -5.12 6.42
CA ALA A 512 -20.33 -4.61 5.08
C ALA A 512 -19.82 -3.17 5.10
N PHE A 513 -18.88 -2.90 4.21
CA PHE A 513 -18.28 -1.61 3.92
C PHE A 513 -18.37 -1.40 2.40
N PRO A 514 -19.58 -1.18 1.88
CA PRO A 514 -19.86 -1.15 0.45
C PRO A 514 -19.25 0.09 -0.22
N GLU A 515 -18.76 -0.06 -1.45
CA GLU A 515 -18.44 1.08 -2.33
C GLU A 515 -19.57 1.39 -3.31
N ASN A 516 -20.38 0.38 -3.63
CA ASN A 516 -21.55 0.45 -4.50
C ASN A 516 -22.72 -0.29 -3.83
N GLU A 517 -23.92 -0.15 -4.38
CA GLU A 517 -25.10 -0.84 -3.85
C GLU A 517 -24.90 -2.37 -3.84
N LEU A 518 -25.05 -2.96 -2.66
CA LEU A 518 -24.80 -4.37 -2.35
C LEU A 518 -25.97 -4.90 -1.53
N TRP A 519 -26.50 -6.06 -1.91
CA TRP A 519 -27.61 -6.67 -1.18
C TRP A 519 -27.49 -8.18 -1.07
N PHE A 520 -28.13 -8.70 -0.02
CA PHE A 520 -28.12 -10.09 0.36
C PHE A 520 -29.57 -10.56 0.48
N THR A 521 -29.98 -11.52 -0.34
CA THR A 521 -31.34 -12.06 -0.33
C THR A 521 -31.29 -13.54 0.06
N MET A 522 -31.93 -13.87 1.18
CA MET A 522 -32.18 -15.25 1.60
C MET A 522 -33.61 -15.63 1.23
N SER A 523 -33.79 -16.66 0.41
CA SER A 523 -35.10 -17.20 0.05
C SER A 523 -35.44 -18.45 0.87
N TYR A 524 -36.73 -18.58 1.15
CA TYR A 524 -37.38 -19.70 1.81
C TYR A 524 -38.43 -20.30 0.86
N ASP A 525 -39.28 -21.21 1.33
CA ASP A 525 -40.33 -21.80 0.46
C ASP A 525 -41.40 -20.79 0.06
N SER A 526 -41.77 -19.91 0.99
CA SER A 526 -42.92 -19.00 0.82
C SER A 526 -42.58 -17.53 0.98
N SER A 527 -41.34 -17.23 1.40
CA SER A 527 -40.90 -15.90 1.79
C SER A 527 -39.44 -15.66 1.38
N TYR A 528 -38.98 -14.42 1.56
CA TYR A 528 -37.57 -14.07 1.48
C TYR A 528 -37.26 -12.97 2.50
N THR A 529 -36.00 -12.90 2.94
CA THR A 529 -35.48 -11.77 3.70
C THR A 529 -34.34 -11.13 2.93
N THR A 530 -34.20 -9.81 3.07
CA THR A 530 -33.16 -9.04 2.39
C THR A 530 -32.45 -8.12 3.36
N ILE A 531 -31.13 -7.99 3.21
CA ILE A 531 -30.32 -6.94 3.81
C ILE A 531 -29.72 -6.12 2.67
N ASP A 532 -30.05 -4.83 2.62
CA ASP A 532 -29.62 -3.91 1.57
C ASP A 532 -28.64 -2.88 2.14
N PHE A 533 -27.52 -2.70 1.44
CA PHE A 533 -26.51 -1.70 1.76
C PHE A 533 -26.38 -0.69 0.62
N ASN A 534 -27.08 0.44 0.76
CA ASN A 534 -27.05 1.53 -0.22
C ASN A 534 -25.85 2.48 0.05
N GLY A 535 -24.64 1.94 -0.02
CA GLY A 535 -23.39 2.69 0.24
C GLY A 535 -23.10 2.98 1.73
N THR A 536 -23.96 2.53 2.64
CA THR A 536 -23.77 2.71 4.09
C THR A 536 -23.10 1.49 4.71
N SER A 537 -22.07 1.70 5.55
CA SER A 537 -21.42 0.61 6.27
C SER A 537 -22.18 0.19 7.52
N SER A 538 -22.15 -1.11 7.82
CA SER A 538 -22.72 -1.69 9.02
C SER A 538 -21.86 -2.83 9.53
N ILE A 539 -21.90 -3.07 10.84
CA ILE A 539 -21.17 -4.14 11.51
C ILE A 539 -22.17 -5.00 12.25
N GLU A 540 -22.12 -6.31 12.00
CA GLU A 540 -22.99 -7.32 12.60
C GLU A 540 -24.50 -7.07 12.42
N ASP A 541 -24.90 -6.63 11.22
CA ASP A 541 -26.30 -6.61 10.82
C ASP A 541 -26.84 -8.04 10.71
N ARG A 542 -28.08 -8.25 11.16
CA ARG A 542 -28.67 -9.58 11.33
C ARG A 542 -30.05 -9.62 10.72
N SER A 543 -30.28 -10.64 9.90
CA SER A 543 -31.60 -11.00 9.40
C SER A 543 -31.78 -12.51 9.50
N TRP A 544 -32.90 -12.96 10.05
CA TRP A 544 -33.23 -14.38 10.12
C TRP A 544 -34.74 -14.59 10.15
N ALA A 545 -35.18 -15.77 9.73
CA ALA A 545 -36.59 -16.18 9.73
C ALA A 545 -36.74 -17.61 10.27
N PRO A 546 -37.90 -17.96 10.84
CA PRO A 546 -38.20 -19.31 11.34
C PRO A 546 -38.58 -20.28 10.21
N GLU A 547 -37.81 -20.27 9.13
CA GLU A 547 -37.92 -21.19 7.99
C GLU A 547 -36.51 -21.66 7.58
N GLN A 548 -36.38 -22.88 7.06
CA GLN A 548 -35.11 -23.36 6.49
C GLN A 548 -34.81 -22.64 5.17
N ALA A 549 -33.55 -22.26 4.96
CA ALA A 549 -33.14 -21.57 3.75
C ALA A 549 -33.20 -22.48 2.52
N ARG A 550 -33.46 -21.86 1.36
CA ARG A 550 -33.43 -22.49 0.03
C ARG A 550 -32.25 -21.99 -0.77
N MET A 551 -32.11 -20.67 -0.84
CA MET A 551 -31.05 -20.05 -1.60
C MET A 551 -30.64 -18.73 -0.95
N LEU A 552 -29.35 -18.47 -0.89
CA LEU A 552 -28.79 -17.15 -0.64
C LEU A 552 -28.24 -16.62 -1.95
N THR A 553 -28.62 -15.39 -2.30
CA THR A 553 -28.06 -14.65 -3.42
C THR A 553 -27.45 -13.36 -2.91
N ILE A 554 -26.20 -13.12 -3.28
CA ILE A 554 -25.50 -11.86 -3.02
C ILE A 554 -25.27 -11.19 -4.36
N ASN A 555 -25.69 -9.94 -4.47
CA ASN A 555 -25.58 -9.16 -5.70
C ASN A 555 -25.10 -7.73 -5.41
N SER A 556 -24.53 -7.13 -6.45
CA SER A 556 -24.05 -5.75 -6.44
C SER A 556 -24.32 -5.12 -7.79
N THR A 557 -24.52 -3.81 -7.82
CA THR A 557 -24.64 -3.04 -9.07
C THR A 557 -23.33 -3.00 -9.87
N ASN A 558 -22.18 -3.21 -9.21
CA ASN A 558 -20.86 -3.12 -9.82
C ASN A 558 -19.92 -4.24 -9.33
N GLN A 559 -18.89 -4.54 -10.14
CA GLN A 559 -17.83 -5.50 -9.79
C GLN A 559 -16.96 -5.02 -8.61
N VAL A 560 -17.01 -3.74 -8.26
CA VAL A 560 -16.35 -3.20 -7.06
C VAL A 560 -17.39 -3.01 -5.96
N ALA A 561 -17.86 -4.10 -5.36
CA ALA A 561 -18.92 -4.06 -4.35
C ALA A 561 -18.45 -3.46 -3.00
N GLY A 562 -17.14 -3.39 -2.76
CA GLY A 562 -16.55 -3.06 -1.46
C GLY A 562 -16.30 -4.30 -0.60
N VAL A 563 -15.93 -4.10 0.66
CA VAL A 563 -15.56 -5.20 1.57
C VAL A 563 -16.79 -5.68 2.32
N PHE A 564 -17.06 -6.98 2.32
CA PHE A 564 -18.12 -7.54 3.15
C PHE A 564 -17.80 -8.94 3.66
N TYR A 565 -18.42 -9.28 4.79
CA TYR A 565 -18.38 -10.59 5.42
C TYR A 565 -19.80 -11.03 5.71
N CYS A 566 -20.20 -12.15 5.12
CA CYS A 566 -21.54 -12.69 5.26
C CYS A 566 -21.45 -14.11 5.80
N GLN A 567 -21.70 -14.27 7.10
CA GLN A 567 -21.90 -15.60 7.69
C GLN A 567 -23.35 -16.00 7.51
N TYR A 568 -23.60 -17.08 6.78
CA TYR A 568 -24.93 -17.65 6.58
C TYR A 568 -25.12 -18.90 7.42
N PHE A 569 -26.37 -19.24 7.71
CA PHE A 569 -26.70 -20.46 8.45
C PHE A 569 -28.11 -20.96 8.13
N SER A 570 -28.29 -22.27 8.24
CA SER A 570 -29.59 -22.95 8.22
C SER A 570 -29.59 -24.04 9.28
N TYR A 571 -30.68 -24.17 10.02
CA TYR A 571 -30.84 -25.16 11.08
C TYR A 571 -32.13 -25.95 10.88
N ALA A 572 -32.05 -27.28 11.00
CA ALA A 572 -33.20 -28.19 10.95
C ALA A 572 -33.54 -28.67 12.38
N GLY A 573 -34.54 -28.02 12.99
CA GLY A 573 -35.09 -28.31 14.31
C GLY A 573 -35.58 -27.05 15.04
N ASP A 574 -36.06 -27.24 16.27
CA ASP A 574 -36.65 -26.16 17.07
C ASP A 574 -35.61 -25.25 17.77
N LEU A 575 -35.97 -23.97 17.94
CA LEU A 575 -35.25 -23.00 18.76
C LEU A 575 -35.57 -23.22 20.24
N LEU A 576 -34.60 -23.69 21.03
CA LEU A 576 -34.75 -23.83 22.48
C LEU A 576 -34.13 -22.61 23.22
N PRO A 577 -34.82 -22.01 24.21
CA PRO A 577 -34.27 -20.92 25.03
C PRO A 577 -33.19 -21.42 26.01
N MET A 578 -32.21 -20.56 26.34
CA MET A 578 -31.19 -20.89 27.36
C MET A 578 -31.81 -20.96 28.77
N THR A 579 -31.69 -22.10 29.44
CA THR A 579 -31.72 -22.17 30.91
C THR A 579 -30.31 -21.91 31.46
N SER A 580 -30.17 -20.85 32.25
CA SER A 580 -28.93 -20.51 32.94
C SER A 580 -28.62 -21.53 34.06
N THR A 581 -27.74 -22.49 33.80
CA THR A 581 -27.14 -23.31 34.86
C THR A 581 -25.71 -22.85 35.13
N SER A 582 -25.54 -22.19 36.28
CA SER A 582 -24.25 -21.97 36.92
C SER A 582 -23.63 -23.31 37.31
N SER A 583 -22.46 -23.64 36.76
CA SER A 583 -21.70 -24.83 37.15
C SER A 583 -20.53 -24.49 38.08
N PRO A 584 -20.19 -25.37 39.03
CA PRO A 584 -19.55 -25.04 40.29
C PRO A 584 -18.02 -25.14 40.25
N THR A 585 -17.39 -24.40 41.15
CA THR A 585 -15.96 -24.47 41.49
C THR A 585 -15.62 -25.86 42.06
N THR A 586 -14.63 -26.56 41.50
CA THR A 586 -13.96 -27.66 42.23
C THR A 586 -12.46 -27.68 41.96
N SER A 587 -11.71 -27.71 43.06
CA SER A 587 -10.24 -27.74 43.17
C SER A 587 -9.66 -29.16 43.21
N MET A 588 -8.33 -29.23 43.03
CA MET A 588 -7.36 -30.32 43.30
C MET A 588 -6.97 -31.19 42.09
N ARG A 589 -5.79 -31.82 41.99
CA ARG A 589 -4.42 -31.67 42.52
C ARG A 589 -3.63 -32.83 41.87
N GLY A 590 -2.51 -32.54 41.19
CA GLY A 590 -1.32 -33.40 41.04
C GLY A 590 -1.43 -34.79 40.40
N SER A 591 -0.73 -35.00 39.28
CA SER A 591 0.01 -36.24 39.02
C SER A 591 1.10 -36.00 37.97
N THR A 592 2.35 -36.13 38.41
CA THR A 592 3.59 -36.16 37.64
C THR A 592 3.64 -37.39 36.74
N GLY A 593 3.90 -37.18 35.44
CA GLY A 593 4.23 -38.22 34.47
C GLY A 593 5.25 -37.69 33.48
N MET A 594 6.49 -38.18 33.61
CA MET A 594 7.65 -37.81 32.81
C MET A 594 7.80 -38.81 31.67
N THR A 595 7.67 -38.36 30.42
CA THR A 595 8.27 -39.05 29.27
C THR A 595 8.42 -38.10 28.08
N THR A 596 9.70 -37.75 27.84
CA THR A 596 10.38 -37.58 26.55
C THR A 596 9.54 -37.15 25.34
N ASN A 597 9.80 -35.94 24.84
CA ASN A 597 9.71 -35.68 23.41
C ASN A 597 10.82 -34.73 22.93
N THR A 598 11.55 -35.28 21.97
CA THR A 598 12.51 -34.74 21.03
C THR A 598 12.32 -33.26 20.67
N THR A 599 13.35 -32.49 20.96
CA THR A 599 13.71 -31.23 20.31
C THR A 599 13.72 -31.38 18.79
N ILE A 600 12.74 -30.76 18.12
CA ILE A 600 12.90 -30.35 16.72
C ILE A 600 12.64 -28.84 16.68
N VAL A 601 13.76 -28.12 16.66
CA VAL A 601 13.82 -26.71 16.34
C VAL A 601 13.54 -26.58 14.85
N SER A 602 12.53 -25.80 14.49
CA SER A 602 12.31 -25.34 13.11
C SER A 602 11.80 -23.92 13.16
N THR A 603 12.74 -22.98 13.27
CA THR A 603 12.51 -21.55 13.07
C THR A 603 12.40 -21.26 11.59
N THR A 604 11.18 -21.18 11.06
CA THR A 604 10.91 -20.67 9.71
C THR A 604 10.13 -19.35 9.81
N THR A 605 10.88 -18.26 9.92
CA THR A 605 10.39 -16.91 9.71
C THR A 605 9.90 -16.78 8.27
N VAL A 606 8.66 -16.33 8.07
CA VAL A 606 8.09 -15.98 6.76
C VAL A 606 7.77 -14.49 6.73
N GLY A 607 8.34 -13.79 5.75
CA GLY A 607 7.93 -12.43 5.40
C GLY A 607 6.80 -12.39 4.37
N THR A 608 5.62 -11.92 4.77
CA THR A 608 4.56 -11.46 3.87
C THR A 608 4.81 -10.00 3.47
N THR A 609 4.81 -9.72 2.17
CA THR A 609 4.74 -8.35 1.61
C THR A 609 3.45 -8.24 0.83
N THR A 610 2.59 -7.30 1.20
CA THR A 610 1.44 -6.88 0.40
C THR A 610 1.60 -5.41 0.05
N SER A 611 1.57 -5.16 -1.25
CA SER A 611 1.59 -3.86 -1.90
C SER A 611 0.67 -4.04 -3.10
N GLY A 612 -0.62 -4.23 -2.84
CA GLY A 612 -1.64 -4.48 -3.86
C GLY A 612 -2.61 -3.31 -4.04
N ALA A 613 -3.05 -2.67 -2.96
CA ALA A 613 -4.21 -1.77 -3.03
C ALA A 613 -3.91 -0.27 -3.22
N CYS A 614 -2.66 0.18 -3.14
CA CYS A 614 -2.31 1.59 -3.45
C CYS A 614 -1.72 1.81 -4.83
N PHE A 615 -1.77 0.78 -5.68
CA PHE A 615 -1.33 0.91 -7.06
C PHE A 615 -2.28 1.80 -7.87
N MET A 616 -3.60 1.81 -7.59
CA MET A 616 -4.57 2.52 -8.45
C MET A 616 -4.70 4.02 -8.17
N SER A 617 -4.79 4.49 -6.92
CA SER A 617 -5.03 5.94 -6.69
C SER A 617 -3.80 6.81 -6.93
N LEU A 618 -2.58 6.25 -6.83
CA LEU A 618 -1.35 6.93 -7.21
C LEU A 618 -0.85 6.62 -8.62
N TRP A 619 -1.30 5.53 -9.27
CA TRP A 619 -1.22 5.47 -10.73
C TRP A 619 -2.07 6.55 -11.35
N VAL A 620 -3.26 6.84 -10.81
CA VAL A 620 -4.05 7.98 -11.29
C VAL A 620 -3.32 9.30 -11.04
N LEU A 621 -2.53 9.46 -9.97
CA LEU A 621 -1.78 10.69 -9.70
C LEU A 621 -0.42 10.78 -10.44
N PHE A 622 0.26 9.65 -10.66
CA PHE A 622 1.50 9.53 -11.43
C PHE A 622 1.23 9.51 -12.93
N VAL A 623 0.15 8.88 -13.39
CA VAL A 623 -0.42 9.09 -14.72
C VAL A 623 -0.89 10.53 -14.77
N SER A 624 -1.75 11.07 -13.91
CA SER A 624 -2.13 12.51 -14.00
C SER A 624 -0.94 13.45 -14.05
N VAL A 625 0.17 13.20 -13.32
CA VAL A 625 1.37 14.03 -13.41
C VAL A 625 2.23 13.72 -14.64
N VAL A 626 2.32 12.49 -15.14
CA VAL A 626 3.01 12.12 -16.42
C VAL A 626 2.12 12.38 -17.67
N TYR A 627 0.82 12.56 -17.47
CA TYR A 627 -0.27 12.79 -18.44
C TYR A 627 -0.65 14.28 -18.48
N ILE A 628 -0.16 15.07 -17.52
CA ILE A 628 0.04 16.53 -17.61
C ILE A 628 1.31 16.84 -18.44
N ILE A 629 2.13 15.84 -18.78
CA ILE A 629 3.47 15.98 -19.41
C ILE A 629 3.52 15.53 -20.88
N PHE A 630 2.54 14.78 -21.37
CA PHE A 630 2.51 14.32 -22.77
C PHE A 630 1.18 14.63 -23.45
#